data_AF-A0A8S7TGR2-F1
#
_entry.id   AF-A0A8S7TGR2-F1
#
_cell.length_a   1.000
_cell.length_b   1.000
_cell.length_c   1.000
_cell.angle_alpha   90.00
_cell.angle_beta   90.00
_cell.angle_gamma   90.00
#
_symmetry.space_group_name_H-M   'P 1'
#
loop_
_entity.id
_entity.type
_entity.pdbx_description
1 polymer ?
#
loop_
_entity_poly.entity_id
_entity_poly.type
_entity_poly.pdbx_seq_one_letter_code
_entity_poly.pdbx_strand_id
1 'polypeptide(L)' 'MFADEELVMELLVNAGQARSDAMEAIRCAGQKDWQGATQLMASSESACLQAHKIQTALISQDEGCGKIKVNLILIHA' A
#
# COMPACT_ATOMS: atom_id res chain seq x y z
N MET A 1 14.43 5.83 -18.47
CA MET A 1 13.69 4.54 -18.55
C MET A 1 13.78 3.88 -17.18
N PHE A 2 13.09 4.41 -16.16
CA PHE A 2 13.04 3.88 -14.77
C PHE A 2 11.80 4.34 -13.96
N ALA A 3 10.84 5.05 -14.58
CA ALA A 3 9.71 5.63 -13.85
C ALA A 3 8.78 4.56 -13.22
N ASP A 4 8.70 3.37 -13.81
CA ASP A 4 7.81 2.31 -13.33
C ASP A 4 8.34 1.61 -12.07
N GLU A 5 9.66 1.51 -11.90
CA GLU A 5 10.26 0.80 -10.75
C GLU A 5 10.09 1.58 -9.45
N GLU A 6 10.22 2.91 -9.51
CA GLU A 6 10.00 3.79 -8.37
C GLU A 6 8.54 3.77 -7.91
N LEU A 7 7.59 3.81 -8.84
CA LEU A 7 6.16 3.67 -8.56
C LEU A 7 5.81 2.32 -7.91
N VAL A 8 6.40 1.22 -8.40
CA VAL A 8 6.20 -0.11 -7.83
C VAL A 8 6.80 -0.21 -6.42
N MET A 9 7.97 0.39 -6.19
CA MET A 9 8.58 0.44 -4.86
C MET A 9 7.74 1.29 -3.89
N GLU A 10 7.20 2.41 -4.34
CA GLU A 10 6.31 3.24 -3.54
C GLU A 10 5.00 2.51 -3.19
N LEU A 11 4.44 1.75 -4.14
CA LEU A 11 3.30 0.87 -3.90
C LEU A 11 3.62 -0.17 -2.81
N LEU A 12 4.75 -0.88 -2.94
CA LEU A 12 5.20 -1.90 -1.97
C LEU A 12 5.39 -1.33 -0.56
N VAL A 13 6.02 -0.15 -0.46
CA VAL A 13 6.28 0.49 0.83
C VAL A 13 4.97 0.88 1.50
N ASN A 14 4.05 1.52 0.78
CA ASN A 14 2.76 1.93 1.33
C ASN A 14 1.89 0.72 1.71
N ALA A 15 1.83 -0.32 0.87
CA ALA A 15 1.10 -1.55 1.18
C ALA A 15 1.71 -2.29 2.39
N GLY A 16 3.04 -2.35 2.46
CA GLY A 16 3.78 -2.94 3.59
C GLY A 16 3.55 -2.20 4.90
N GLN A 17 3.54 -0.87 4.86
CA GLN A 17 3.24 -0.02 6.02
C GLN A 17 1.80 -0.22 6.48
N ALA A 18 0.83 -0.17 5.56
CA ALA A 18 -0.58 -0.40 5.89
C ALA A 18 -0.79 -1.74 6.59
N ARG A 19 -0.19 -2.81 6.06
CA ARG A 19 -0.25 -4.14 6.67
C ARG A 19 0.39 -4.17 8.07
N SER A 20 1.58 -3.57 8.20
CA SER A 20 2.32 -3.57 9.47
C SER A 20 1.56 -2.81 10.56
N ASP A 21 1.08 -1.61 10.23
CA ASP A 21 0.30 -0.77 11.15
C ASP A 21 -1.01 -1.45 11.57
N ALA A 22 -1.72 -2.09 10.64
CA ALA A 22 -2.94 -2.85 10.98
C ALA A 22 -2.64 -4.03 11.91
N MET A 23 -1.57 -4.79 11.66
CA MET A 23 -1.17 -5.90 12.53
C MET A 23 -0.75 -5.41 13.92
N GLU A 24 -0.08 -4.27 14.00
CA GLU A 24 0.31 -3.67 15.28
C GLU A 24 -0.90 -3.08 16.02
N ALA A 25 -1.87 -2.50 15.32
CA ALA A 25 -3.12 -2.04 15.91
C ALA A 25 -3.89 -3.19 16.59
N ILE A 26 -3.95 -4.37 15.94
CA ILE A 26 -4.55 -5.58 16.53
C ILE A 26 -3.82 -5.96 17.84
N ARG A 27 -2.48 -5.85 17.86
CA ARG A 27 -1.67 -6.12 19.05
C ARG A 27 -1.97 -5.13 20.19
N CYS A 28 -2.04 -3.83 19.90
CA CYS A 28 -2.42 -2.79 20.86
C CYS A 28 -3.83 -3.03 21.43
N ALA A 29 -4.80 -3.34 20.57
CA ALA A 29 -6.17 -3.67 21.00
C ALA A 29 -6.19 -4.88 21.94
N GLY A 30 -5.39 -5.92 21.65
CA GLY A 30 -5.24 -7.09 22.53
C GLY A 30 -4.68 -6.75 23.92
N GLN A 31 -3.91 -5.67 24.04
CA GLN A 31 -3.37 -5.15 25.30
C GLN A 31 -4.28 -4.12 25.96
N LYS A 32 -5.47 -3.87 25.41
CA LYS A 32 -6.41 -2.81 25.80
C LYS A 32 -5.85 -1.39 25.63
N ASP A 33 -4.82 -1.23 24.81
CA ASP A 33 -4.33 0.08 24.36
C ASP A 33 -5.15 0.54 23.15
N TRP A 34 -6.33 1.08 23.45
CA TRP A 34 -7.26 1.55 22.43
C TRP A 34 -6.77 2.81 21.70
N GLN A 35 -5.99 3.65 22.38
CA GLN A 35 -5.46 4.86 21.80
C GLN A 35 -4.38 4.54 20.77
N GLY A 36 -3.41 3.69 21.11
CA GLY A 36 -2.40 3.21 20.18
C GLY A 36 -3.02 2.47 19.00
N ALA A 37 -4.00 1.59 19.26
CA ALA A 37 -4.72 0.89 18.18
C ALA A 37 -5.43 1.86 17.21
N THR A 38 -6.07 2.91 17.73
CA THR A 38 -6.76 3.91 16.90
C THR A 38 -5.77 4.72 16.05
N GLN A 39 -4.63 5.11 16.63
CA GLN A 39 -3.59 5.85 15.91
C GLN A 39 -2.97 5.01 14.79
N LEU A 40 -2.65 3.75 15.08
CA LEU A 40 -2.11 2.81 14.10
C LEU A 40 -3.11 2.50 12.99
N MET A 41 -4.41 2.34 13.30
CA MET A 41 -5.43 2.17 12.26
C MET A 41 -5.54 3.40 11.35
N ALA A 42 -5.46 4.62 11.89
CA ALA A 42 -5.47 5.83 11.07
C ALA A 42 -4.24 5.92 10.16
N SER A 43 -3.06 5.53 10.66
CA SER A 43 -1.83 5.42 9.87
C SER A 43 -1.97 4.38 8.75
N SER A 44 -2.50 3.20 9.10
CA SER A 44 -2.77 2.11 8.15
C SER A 44 -3.70 2.55 7.03
N GLU A 45 -4.77 3.28 7.36
CA GLU A 45 -5.74 3.78 6.38
C GLU A 45 -5.09 4.80 5.43
N SER A 46 -4.30 5.72 5.98
CA SER A 46 -3.56 6.70 5.17
C SER A 46 -2.59 6.02 4.19
N ALA A 47 -1.79 5.06 4.65
CA ALA A 47 -0.86 4.31 3.81
C ALA A 47 -1.60 3.49 2.73
N CYS A 48 -2.69 2.82 3.10
CA CYS A 48 -3.54 2.08 2.17
C CYS A 48 -4.10 2.98 1.07
N LEU A 49 -4.56 4.18 1.43
CA LEU A 49 -5.05 5.16 0.47
C LEU A 49 -3.97 5.60 -0.52
N GLN A 50 -2.72 5.77 -0.10
CA GLN A 50 -1.63 6.10 -1.01
C GLN A 50 -1.31 4.94 -1.97
N ALA A 51 -1.21 3.72 -1.44
CA ALA A 51 -1.05 2.51 -2.27
C ALA A 51 -2.17 2.41 -3.32
N HIS A 52 -3.42 2.63 -2.91
CA HIS A 52 -4.56 2.53 -3.82
C HIS A 52 -4.58 3.62 -4.91
N LYS A 53 -4.08 4.83 -4.62
CA LYS A 53 -3.92 5.88 -5.64
C LYS A 53 -2.89 5.47 -6.70
N ILE A 54 -1.77 4.90 -6.30
CA ILE A 54 -0.74 4.40 -7.22
C ILE A 54 -1.33 3.29 -8.10
N GLN A 55 -2.02 2.33 -7.49
CA GLN A 55 -2.71 1.27 -8.21
C GLN A 55 -3.72 1.82 -9.23
N THR A 56 -4.52 2.82 -8.84
CA THR A 56 -5.49 3.47 -9.74
C THR A 56 -4.81 4.19 -10.90
N ALA A 57 -3.67 4.85 -10.65
CA ALA A 57 -2.87 5.49 -11.69
C ALA A 57 -2.31 4.47 -12.68
N LEU A 58 -1.81 3.31 -12.20
CA LEU A 58 -1.33 2.22 -13.05
C LEU A 58 -2.46 1.66 -13.93
N ILE A 59 -3.64 1.39 -13.36
CA ILE A 59 -4.81 0.94 -14.14
C ILE A 59 -5.18 1.96 -15.22
N SER A 60 -5.16 3.26 -14.87
CA SER A 60 -5.49 4.34 -15.80
C SER A 60 -4.49 4.42 -16.95
N GLN A 61 -3.20 4.23 -16.67
CA GLN A 61 -2.13 4.23 -17.67
C GLN A 61 -2.15 2.99 -18.57
N ASP A 62 -2.60 1.85 -18.05
CA ASP A 62 -2.73 0.63 -18.85
C ASP A 62 -3.81 0.76 -19.94
N GLU A 63 -4.82 1.63 -19.70
CA GLU A 63 -5.99 1.83 -20.56
C GLU A 63 -6.74 0.54 -20.94
N GLY A 64 -6.55 -0.53 -20.15
CA GLY A 64 -7.09 -1.86 -20.44
C GLY A 64 -6.51 -2.52 -21.70
N CYS A 65 -5.40 -1.99 -22.22
CA CYS A 65 -4.76 -2.46 -23.45
C CYS A 65 -3.42 -3.16 -23.18
N GLY A 66 -3.04 -3.37 -21.90
CA GLY A 66 -1.77 -4.02 -21.55
C GLY A 66 -0.54 -3.17 -21.88
N LYS A 67 -0.66 -1.84 -21.76
CA LYS A 67 0.44 -0.89 -22.03
C LYS A 67 1.52 -0.94 -20.98
N ILE A 68 1.18 -1.35 -19.75
CA ILE A 68 2.15 -1.45 -18.65
C ILE A 68 2.92 -2.76 -18.78
N LYS A 69 4.26 -2.65 -18.68
CA LYS A 69 5.12 -3.83 -18.65
C LYS A 69 4.99 -4.54 -17.31
N VAL A 70 4.30 -5.67 -17.32
CA VAL A 70 4.16 -6.52 -16.13
C VAL A 70 5.47 -7.25 -15.83
N ASN A 71 5.95 -7.14 -14.59
CA ASN A 71 7.07 -7.90 -14.06
C ASN A 71 6.66 -8.59 -12.73
N LEU A 72 7.50 -9.50 -12.22
CA LEU A 72 7.18 -10.25 -11.00
C LEU A 72 7.00 -9.36 -9.76
N ILE A 73 7.73 -8.24 -9.69
CA ILE A 73 7.65 -7.31 -8.56
C ILE A 73 6.29 -6.58 -8.59
N LEU A 74 5.84 -6.12 -9.75
CA LEU A 74 4.54 -5.47 -9.94
C LEU A 74 3.37 -6.43 -9.65
N ILE A 75 3.51 -7.72 -9.98
CA ILE A 75 2.49 -8.73 -9.64
C ILE A 75 2.41 -8.95 -8.12
N HIS A 76 3.54 -8.84 -7.42
CA HIS A 76 3.63 -9.03 -5.98
C HIS A 76 3.13 -7.82 -5.18
N ALA A 77 3.39 -6.62 -5.69
CA ALA A 77 3.06 -5.33 -5.09
C ALA A 77 1.55 -5.09 -4.95
#